data_AF-G6YG83-F1
#
_entry.id   AF-G6YG83-F1
#
_cell.length_a   1.000
_cell.length_b   1.000
_cell.length_c   1.000
_cell.angle_alpha   90.00
_cell.angle_beta   90.00
_cell.angle_gamma   90.00
#
_symmetry.space_group_name_H-M   'P 1'
#
loop_
_entity.id
_entity.type
_entity.pdbx_description
1 polymer ?
#
loop_
_entity_poly.entity_id
_entity_poly.type
_entity_poly.pdbx_seq_one_letter_code
_entity_poly.pdbx_strand_id
1 'polypeptide(L)'
;MTSSPDAFQLGDIIRADFRTSRDADGLNTTLMKKFGFQYRYQPARLAIALSLRIPALPKDMPDGAGKPIKGDILFGSDEAELALWVALVVQHSHAIPMSRRSFQELVGSHWHRGMTGLSEISDDLDQHPELLAQTLLSDARL
;
A
#
# COMPACT_ATOMS: atom_id res chain seq x y z
N MET A 1 -15.75 25.90 -8.52
CA MET A 1 -14.44 25.21 -8.50
C MET A 1 -14.35 24.36 -9.76
N THR A 2 -13.64 24.85 -10.78
CA THR A 2 -13.34 24.06 -11.97
C THR A 2 -12.22 23.08 -11.61
N SER A 3 -12.51 21.77 -11.64
CA SER A 3 -11.49 20.74 -11.49
C SER A 3 -10.41 20.95 -12.55
N SER A 4 -9.13 20.88 -12.15
CA SER A 4 -8.04 20.80 -13.14
C SER A 4 -8.25 19.53 -13.96
N PRO A 5 -8.15 19.59 -15.31
CA PRO A 5 -8.50 18.48 -16.20
C PRO A 5 -7.67 17.20 -15.96
N ASP A 6 -6.54 17.31 -15.25
CA ASP A 6 -5.65 16.18 -14.95
C ASP A 6 -5.82 15.57 -13.56
N ALA A 7 -6.63 16.17 -12.67
CA ALA A 7 -6.83 15.66 -11.31
C ALA A 7 -7.87 14.53 -11.30
N PHE A 8 -7.50 13.38 -10.73
CA PHE A 8 -8.41 12.23 -10.64
C PHE A 8 -9.58 12.49 -9.69
N GLN A 9 -10.71 11.82 -9.95
CA GLN A 9 -11.84 11.73 -9.03
C GLN A 9 -11.78 10.41 -8.24
N LEU A 10 -12.43 10.34 -7.07
CA LEU A 10 -12.47 9.10 -6.28
C LEU A 10 -13.05 7.92 -7.08
N GLY A 11 -14.06 8.16 -7.91
CA GLY A 11 -14.63 7.14 -8.81
C GLY A 11 -13.65 6.59 -9.85
N ASP A 12 -12.58 7.33 -10.18
CA ASP A 12 -11.52 6.84 -11.06
C ASP A 12 -10.59 5.87 -10.34
N ILE A 13 -10.39 6.07 -9.04
CA ILE A 13 -9.55 5.24 -8.17
C ILE A 13 -10.21 3.89 -7.92
N ILE A 14 -11.52 3.86 -7.61
CA ILE A 14 -12.31 2.64 -7.41
C ILE A 14 -12.11 1.64 -8.56
N ARG A 15 -12.14 2.14 -9.80
CA ARG A 15 -12.10 1.30 -11.02
C ARG A 15 -10.69 0.98 -11.49
N ALA A 16 -9.68 1.64 -10.93
CA ALA A 16 -8.29 1.47 -11.34
C ALA A 16 -7.70 0.14 -10.86
N ASP A 17 -6.69 -0.34 -11.59
CA ASP A 17 -5.85 -1.46 -11.17
C ASP A 17 -4.59 -0.96 -10.49
N PHE A 18 -4.35 -1.40 -9.26
CA PHE A 18 -3.13 -1.09 -8.51
C PHE A 18 -2.19 -2.28 -8.55
N ARG A 19 -0.91 -1.99 -8.76
CA ARG A 19 0.16 -2.98 -8.85
C ARG A 19 1.34 -2.52 -8.01
N THR A 20 2.07 -3.48 -7.48
CA THR A 20 3.42 -3.29 -6.93
C THR A 20 4.43 -4.01 -7.82
N SER A 21 5.70 -4.00 -7.42
CA SER A 21 6.75 -4.77 -8.09
C SER A 21 6.48 -6.27 -8.06
N ARG A 22 7.06 -7.03 -8.99
CA ARG A 22 7.02 -8.50 -8.95
C ARG A 22 7.50 -9.09 -7.62
N ASP A 23 8.61 -8.58 -7.09
CA ASP A 23 9.22 -9.10 -5.87
C ASP A 23 8.32 -8.88 -4.65
N ALA A 24 7.79 -7.66 -4.49
CA ALA A 24 6.82 -7.36 -3.44
C ALA A 24 5.52 -8.17 -3.58
N ASP A 25 5.04 -8.48 -4.78
CA ASP A 25 3.89 -9.39 -4.96
C ASP A 25 4.20 -10.82 -4.50
N GLY A 26 5.45 -11.27 -4.69
CA GLY A 26 5.97 -12.52 -4.15
C GLY A 26 5.96 -12.53 -2.61
N LEU A 27 6.53 -11.49 -2.00
CA LEU A 27 6.53 -11.30 -0.54
C LEU A 27 5.11 -11.24 0.03
N ASN A 28 4.19 -10.55 -0.66
CA ASN A 28 2.78 -10.49 -0.28
C ASN A 28 2.17 -11.90 -0.17
N THR A 29 2.47 -12.77 -1.14
CA THR A 29 2.01 -14.17 -1.16
C THR A 29 2.62 -14.97 -0.02
N THR A 30 3.90 -14.75 0.30
CA THR A 30 4.58 -15.40 1.43
C THR A 30 3.94 -15.00 2.76
N LEU A 31 3.73 -13.69 2.99
CA LEU A 31 3.09 -13.17 4.20
C LEU A 31 1.67 -13.67 4.37
N MET A 32 0.90 -13.78 3.28
CA MET A 32 -0.45 -14.35 3.34
C MET A 32 -0.45 -15.75 3.95
N LYS A 33 0.46 -16.61 3.47
CA LYS A 33 0.57 -17.98 3.98
C LYS A 33 1.04 -18.01 5.43
N LYS A 34 2.03 -17.18 5.75
CA LYS A 34 2.66 -17.14 7.08
C LYS A 34 1.69 -16.67 8.18
N PHE A 35 0.87 -15.66 7.89
CA PHE A 35 -0.04 -15.06 8.87
C PHE A 35 -1.53 -15.36 8.64
N GLY A 36 -1.85 -16.26 7.71
CA GLY A 36 -3.22 -16.72 7.47
C GLY A 36 -4.14 -15.68 6.83
N PHE A 37 -3.61 -14.66 6.14
CA PHE A 37 -4.44 -13.71 5.40
C PHE A 37 -5.16 -14.40 4.25
N GLN A 38 -6.47 -14.21 4.19
CA GLN A 38 -7.35 -14.82 3.19
C GLN A 38 -7.29 -14.10 1.85
N TYR A 39 -7.00 -12.79 1.87
CA TYR A 39 -7.06 -11.95 0.68
C TYR A 39 -5.79 -11.14 0.48
N ARG A 40 -5.37 -11.00 -0.78
CA ARG A 40 -4.15 -10.27 -1.18
C ARG A 40 -4.13 -8.81 -0.76
N TYR A 41 -5.30 -8.18 -0.60
CA TYR A 41 -5.40 -6.78 -0.18
C TYR A 41 -5.06 -6.60 1.31
N GLN A 42 -5.16 -7.63 2.15
CA GLN A 42 -4.92 -7.51 3.59
C GLN A 42 -3.44 -7.19 3.90
N PRO A 43 -2.45 -8.00 3.45
CA PRO A 43 -1.05 -7.64 3.61
C PRO A 43 -0.64 -6.44 2.75
N ALA A 44 -1.31 -6.18 1.61
CA ALA A 44 -1.05 -4.97 0.82
C ALA A 44 -1.41 -3.68 1.59
N ARG A 45 -2.59 -3.63 2.23
CA ARG A 45 -2.99 -2.50 3.09
C ARG A 45 -2.03 -2.31 4.26
N LEU A 46 -1.61 -3.41 4.88
CA LEU A 46 -0.64 -3.35 5.97
C LEU A 46 0.70 -2.77 5.50
N ALA A 47 1.20 -3.21 4.34
CA ALA A 47 2.42 -2.68 3.75
C ALA A 47 2.30 -1.17 3.46
N ILE A 48 1.21 -0.75 2.80
CA ILE A 48 0.99 0.67 2.50
C ILE A 48 0.94 1.48 3.80
N ALA A 49 0.21 1.03 4.83
CA ALA A 49 0.16 1.69 6.13
C ALA A 49 1.53 1.77 6.82
N LEU A 50 2.31 0.68 6.82
CA LEU A 50 3.66 0.67 7.38
C LEU A 50 4.56 1.67 6.65
N SER A 51 4.47 1.70 5.33
CA SER A 51 5.20 2.65 4.49
C SER A 51 4.81 4.09 4.80
N LEU A 52 3.53 4.40 5.04
CA LEU A 52 3.06 5.75 5.37
C LEU A 52 3.55 6.26 6.74
N ARG A 53 3.94 5.37 7.67
CA ARG A 53 4.56 5.76 8.95
C ARG A 53 5.94 6.37 8.80
N ILE A 54 6.65 6.04 7.71
CA ILE A 54 7.99 6.54 7.43
C ILE A 54 7.86 7.95 6.82
N PRO A 55 8.40 9.01 7.45
CA PRO A 55 8.21 10.38 6.96
C PRO A 55 8.75 10.63 5.54
N ALA A 56 9.82 9.93 5.16
CA ALA A 56 10.39 10.04 3.81
C ALA A 56 9.45 9.43 2.76
N LEU A 57 9.45 9.99 1.54
CA LEU A 57 8.76 9.40 0.39
C LEU A 57 9.40 8.04 0.00
N PRO A 58 8.60 7.07 -0.47
CA PRO A 58 9.17 5.85 -1.03
C PRO A 58 9.97 6.19 -2.30
N LYS A 59 11.02 5.42 -2.57
CA LYS A 59 11.64 5.41 -3.90
C LYS A 59 10.66 4.80 -4.91
N ASP A 60 10.84 5.12 -6.17
CA ASP A 60 10.11 4.45 -7.25
C ASP A 60 10.32 2.95 -7.17
N MET A 61 9.22 2.19 -7.25
CA MET A 61 9.30 0.74 -7.35
C MET A 61 10.08 0.33 -8.62
N PRO A 62 10.87 -0.75 -8.55
CA PRO A 62 11.72 -1.16 -9.67
C PRO A 62 10.94 -1.55 -10.93
N ASP A 63 9.72 -2.06 -10.75
CA ASP A 63 8.76 -2.37 -11.81
C ASP A 63 7.32 -2.30 -11.27
N GLY A 64 6.33 -2.34 -12.17
CA GLY A 64 4.91 -2.46 -11.84
C GLY A 64 4.30 -3.81 -12.29
N ALA A 65 5.08 -4.88 -12.24
CA ALA A 65 4.77 -6.17 -12.85
C ALA A 65 4.06 -7.17 -11.90
N GLY A 66 3.75 -6.77 -10.68
CA GLY A 66 2.92 -7.53 -9.75
C GLY A 66 1.48 -7.73 -10.27
N LYS A 67 0.79 -8.74 -9.74
CA LYS A 67 -0.61 -9.00 -10.10
C LYS A 67 -1.51 -7.84 -9.60
N PRO A 68 -2.46 -7.37 -10.41
CA PRO A 68 -3.27 -6.22 -10.05
C PRO A 68 -4.22 -6.53 -8.88
N ILE A 69 -4.61 -5.49 -8.14
CA ILE A 69 -5.76 -5.45 -7.24
C ILE A 69 -6.60 -4.24 -7.63
N LYS A 70 -7.91 -4.44 -7.81
CA LYS A 70 -8.85 -3.35 -8.12
C LYS A 70 -8.96 -2.38 -6.95
N GLY A 71 -9.17 -1.10 -7.22
CA GLY A 71 -9.21 -0.05 -6.19
C GLY A 71 -10.28 -0.29 -5.12
N ASP A 72 -11.48 -0.70 -5.51
CA ASP A 72 -12.56 -1.11 -4.59
C ASP A 72 -12.19 -2.28 -3.67
N ILE A 73 -11.39 -3.22 -4.17
CA ILE A 73 -10.85 -4.32 -3.36
C ILE A 73 -9.69 -3.84 -2.47
N LEU A 74 -8.77 -3.06 -3.02
CA LEU A 74 -7.56 -2.61 -2.31
C LEU A 74 -7.90 -1.63 -1.18
N PHE A 75 -8.82 -0.70 -1.39
CA PHE A 75 -9.13 0.38 -0.44
C PHE A 75 -10.49 0.25 0.22
N GLY A 76 -11.35 -0.64 -0.27
CA GLY A 76 -12.71 -0.82 0.22
C GLY A 76 -13.72 -0.23 -0.75
N SER A 77 -14.93 -0.79 -0.74
CA SER A 77 -16.04 -0.32 -1.57
C SER A 77 -16.79 0.85 -0.93
N ASP A 78 -16.55 1.12 0.35
CA ASP A 78 -17.10 2.28 1.05
C ASP A 78 -16.36 3.56 0.64
N GLU A 79 -17.11 4.61 0.31
CA GLU A 79 -16.55 5.86 -0.19
C GLU A 79 -15.70 6.58 0.87
N ALA A 80 -16.07 6.50 2.15
CA ALA A 80 -15.31 7.12 3.22
C ALA A 80 -14.00 6.38 3.48
N GLU A 81 -14.00 5.04 3.42
CA GLU A 81 -12.77 4.22 3.52
C GLU A 81 -11.80 4.53 2.37
N LEU A 82 -12.31 4.58 1.14
CA LEU A 82 -11.51 4.98 -0.03
C LEU A 82 -10.94 6.38 0.12
N ALA A 83 -11.78 7.36 0.49
CA ALA A 83 -11.37 8.75 0.65
C ALA A 83 -10.26 8.88 1.71
N LEU A 84 -10.35 8.11 2.80
CA LEU A 84 -9.31 8.07 3.83
C LEU A 84 -7.96 7.58 3.26
N TRP A 85 -7.95 6.45 2.54
CA TRP A 85 -6.72 5.94 1.93
C TRP A 85 -6.11 6.91 0.93
N VAL A 86 -6.94 7.50 0.06
CA VAL A 86 -6.50 8.51 -0.91
C VAL A 86 -5.91 9.72 -0.19
N ALA A 87 -6.59 10.23 0.84
CA ALA A 87 -6.13 11.39 1.61
C ALA A 87 -4.78 11.12 2.29
N LEU A 88 -4.59 9.94 2.91
CA LEU A 88 -3.33 9.58 3.56
C LEU A 88 -2.16 9.53 2.58
N VAL A 89 -2.35 8.89 1.41
CA VAL A 89 -1.31 8.78 0.37
C VAL A 89 -1.00 10.14 -0.25
N VAL A 90 -2.02 10.93 -0.58
CA VAL A 90 -1.82 12.28 -1.15
C VAL A 90 -1.15 13.22 -0.15
N GLN A 91 -1.58 13.21 1.11
CA GLN A 91 -1.00 14.05 2.16
C GLN A 91 0.48 13.71 2.38
N HIS A 92 0.83 12.43 2.41
CA HIS A 92 2.21 11.98 2.54
C HIS A 92 3.08 12.41 1.35
N SER A 93 2.50 12.41 0.14
CA SER A 93 3.22 12.79 -1.08
C SER A 93 3.61 14.26 -1.18
N HIS A 94 2.90 15.14 -0.46
CA HIS A 94 2.95 16.60 -0.62
C HIS A 94 2.73 17.09 -2.07
N ALA A 95 2.20 16.26 -2.97
CA ALA A 95 2.08 16.53 -4.39
C ALA A 95 0.62 16.72 -4.81
N ILE A 96 0.26 17.96 -5.17
CA ILE A 96 -1.05 18.33 -5.73
C ILE A 96 -0.82 19.40 -6.81
N PRO A 97 -1.47 19.33 -8.01
CA PRO A 97 -2.40 18.30 -8.45
C PRO A 97 -1.71 16.98 -8.83
N MET A 98 -2.45 15.87 -8.73
CA MET A 98 -1.94 14.53 -9.04
C MET A 98 -2.82 13.83 -10.09
N SER A 99 -2.17 13.25 -11.11
CA SER A 99 -2.85 12.42 -12.10
C SER A 99 -3.19 11.05 -11.52
N ARG A 100 -4.22 10.38 -12.07
CA ARG A 100 -4.55 8.99 -11.68
C ARG A 100 -3.34 8.06 -11.79
N ARG A 101 -2.55 8.21 -12.86
CA ARG A 101 -1.36 7.39 -13.09
C ARG A 101 -0.31 7.60 -12.00
N SER A 102 0.00 8.85 -11.69
CA SER A 102 0.95 9.20 -10.63
C SER A 102 0.50 8.67 -9.27
N PHE A 103 -0.81 8.70 -8.98
CA PHE A 103 -1.36 8.08 -7.77
C PHE A 103 -1.19 6.56 -7.76
N GLN A 104 -1.46 5.87 -8.87
CA GLN A 104 -1.24 4.41 -8.97
C GLN A 104 0.22 4.02 -8.77
N GLU A 105 1.15 4.77 -9.38
CA GLU A 105 2.60 4.57 -9.23
C GLU A 105 3.03 4.80 -7.78
N LEU A 106 2.55 5.87 -7.13
CA LEU A 106 2.85 6.16 -5.73
C LEU A 106 2.33 5.09 -4.77
N VAL A 107 1.10 4.61 -4.97
CA VAL A 107 0.54 3.47 -4.20
C VAL A 107 1.42 2.22 -4.39
N GLY A 108 1.85 1.95 -5.61
CA GLY A 108 2.74 0.83 -5.92
C GLY A 108 4.09 0.92 -5.20
N SER A 109 4.69 2.11 -5.17
CA SER A 109 5.94 2.40 -4.45
C SER A 109 5.78 2.28 -2.93
N HIS A 110 4.67 2.77 -2.37
CA HIS A 110 4.36 2.57 -0.95
C HIS A 110 4.21 1.09 -0.60
N TRP A 111 3.44 0.36 -1.41
CA TRP A 111 3.24 -1.07 -1.25
C TRP A 111 4.59 -1.81 -1.34
N HIS A 112 5.44 -1.50 -2.32
CA HIS A 112 6.76 -2.12 -2.46
C HIS A 112 7.61 -1.92 -1.19
N ARG A 113 7.83 -0.65 -0.79
CA ARG A 113 8.63 -0.32 0.40
C ARG A 113 8.08 -1.00 1.66
N GLY A 114 6.77 -0.92 1.85
CA GLY A 114 6.13 -1.50 3.03
C GLY A 114 6.22 -3.01 3.06
N MET A 115 6.18 -3.67 1.91
CA MET A 115 6.28 -5.12 1.82
C MET A 115 7.69 -5.61 2.11
N THR A 116 8.72 -4.89 1.63
CA THR A 116 10.11 -5.16 2.01
C THR A 116 10.29 -5.09 3.52
N GLY A 117 9.84 -4.00 4.16
CA GLY A 117 9.94 -3.86 5.62
C GLY A 117 9.12 -4.90 6.40
N LEU A 118 7.93 -5.28 5.91
CA LEU A 118 7.16 -6.37 6.52
C LEU A 118 7.86 -7.72 6.41
N SER A 119 8.58 -7.99 5.32
CA SER A 119 9.35 -9.24 5.17
C SER A 119 10.46 -9.29 6.21
N GLU A 120 11.20 -8.20 6.39
CA GLU A 120 12.27 -8.09 7.38
C GLU A 120 11.72 -8.32 8.79
N ILE A 121 10.64 -7.62 9.18
CA ILE A 121 9.95 -7.85 10.46
C ILE A 121 9.48 -9.30 10.57
N SER A 122 8.97 -9.87 9.49
CA SER A 122 8.40 -11.21 9.52
C SER A 122 9.46 -12.26 9.78
N ASP A 123 10.64 -12.14 9.19
CA ASP A 123 11.76 -13.07 9.38
C ASP A 123 12.18 -13.12 10.85
N ASP A 124 12.17 -11.97 11.54
CA ASP A 124 12.42 -11.90 12.99
C ASP A 124 11.32 -12.56 13.84
N LEU A 125 10.11 -12.70 13.29
CA LEU A 125 8.93 -13.27 13.96
C LEU A 125 8.72 -14.76 13.68
N ASP A 126 9.65 -15.46 13.02
CA ASP A 126 9.49 -16.89 12.66
C ASP A 126 9.11 -17.78 13.85
N GLN A 127 9.56 -17.44 15.07
CA GLN A 127 9.26 -18.19 16.28
C GLN A 127 8.03 -17.66 17.05
N HIS A 128 7.53 -16.47 16.71
CA HIS A 128 6.50 -15.73 17.45
C HIS A 128 5.54 -14.94 16.53
N PRO A 129 4.85 -15.59 15.58
CA PRO A 129 3.99 -14.91 14.60
C PRO A 129 2.82 -14.15 15.24
N GLU A 130 2.39 -14.53 16.45
CA GLU A 130 1.36 -13.86 17.24
C GLU A 130 1.74 -12.42 17.65
N LEU A 131 3.03 -12.09 17.64
CA LEU A 131 3.52 -10.77 18.03
C LEU A 131 3.50 -9.75 16.88
N LEU A 132 3.05 -10.14 15.68
CA LEU A 132 3.02 -9.25 14.51
C LEU A 132 2.31 -7.93 14.82
N ALA A 133 1.11 -7.98 15.39
CA ALA A 133 0.35 -6.77 15.71
C ALA A 133 1.08 -5.87 16.72
N GLN A 134 1.69 -6.46 17.75
CA GLN A 134 2.44 -5.71 18.76
C GLN A 134 3.69 -5.05 18.17
N THR A 135 4.42 -5.80 17.33
CA THR A 135 5.60 -5.30 16.63
C THR A 135 5.25 -4.13 15.74
N LEU A 136 4.15 -4.23 14.98
CA LEU A 136 3.67 -3.16 14.12
C LEU A 136 3.20 -1.93 14.91
N LEU A 137 2.59 -2.11 16.07
CA LEU A 137 2.07 -0.99 16.88
C LEU A 137 3.13 -0.37 17.79
N SER A 138 4.26 -1.05 17.99
CA SER A 138 5.38 -0.52 18.77
C SER A 138 6.11 0.59 18.00
N ASP A 139 6.67 1.54 18.75
CA ASP A 139 7.44 2.71 18.26
C ASP A 139 8.83 2.33 17.69
N ALA A 140 9.02 1.08 17.29
CA ALA A 140 10.27 0.61 16.72
C ALA A 140 10.57 1.40 15.44
N ARG A 141 11.62 2.23 15.54
CA ARG A 141 12.29 2.86 14.39
C ARG A 141 12.78 1.72 13.49
N LEU A 142 12.09 1.50 12.38
CA LEU A 142 12.66 0.85 11.20
C LEU A 142 13.63 1.85 10.53
#